data_AF-A0A7C5WYI5-F1
#
_entry.id   AF-A0A7C5WYI5-F1
#
_cell.length_a   1.000
_cell.length_b   1.000
_cell.length_c   1.000
_cell.angle_alpha   90.00
_cell.angle_beta   90.00
_cell.angle_gamma   90.00
#
_symmetry.space_group_name_H-M   'P 1'
#
loop_
_entity.id
_entity.type
_entity.pdbx_description
1 polymer ?
#
loop_
_entity_poly.entity_id
_entity_poly.type
_entity_poly.pdbx_seq_one_letter_code
_entity_poly.pdbx_strand_id
1 'polypeptide(L)'
;IGHSVRTLDECVAEAEKDITVTTNIMEARLLAGSETLFDEMKTRTGPDRIWDSKAFFQAKLEEQIQRNGKFNDTAYNLEPNIKESRGGLRDIQMIGWVAKRHFNADSLEELVNNGFLLEDEYQTLCDGQHLLWQLRCSLHYLAGRREDRLLFDYQRQLADEFGYKDNEDAPRNEAIEAFMQRYYRTVIKLEQLNEMLLQHFREAIIYGDEPGSPQIINERFQVSHGYIEIRRPDTFRKNPTALLELFVLLEENPDIQGVRASTIREIRQSLPLIDDAFRQSEEARQLFMRILSHSRGITHELRRMHRYGILAAYIPAFDSIVGRMQYDLFHAYTVDQHTLFVIRNMRRFSVPEFCHEFPLASGVFQHLKEPRLLYLAGLFHDIAKGRHGDHSELGAVDAYNFCRAHGLKEKQAKLVSWLVASHLIMSMTAQRRDLSDPDVIADFAEKVSTLEKLDYLYLLTISDIRATNPKQWNNWKDKLLSELYNKTASLLNRGLENQQSKLENIIAIQTSALRKLE
;
A
#
# COMPACT_ATOMS: atom_id res chain seq x y z
N ILE A 1 -6.84 -25.74 -25.81
CA ILE A 1 -6.30 -26.74 -24.85
C ILE A 1 -5.28 -27.55 -25.64
N GLY A 2 -4.02 -27.59 -25.21
CA GLY A 2 -3.00 -28.44 -25.84
C GLY A 2 -3.15 -29.89 -25.34
N HIS A 3 -2.96 -30.87 -26.21
CA HIS A 3 -2.85 -32.28 -25.82
C HIS A 3 -1.45 -32.78 -26.22
N SER A 4 -0.88 -33.68 -25.43
CA SER A 4 0.41 -34.30 -25.70
C SER A 4 0.36 -35.76 -25.29
N VAL A 5 0.89 -36.64 -26.14
CA VAL A 5 1.11 -38.06 -25.81
C VAL A 5 2.58 -38.20 -25.43
N ARG A 6 2.86 -38.78 -24.25
CA ARG A 6 4.20 -38.98 -23.73
C ARG A 6 4.32 -40.35 -23.08
N THR A 7 5.49 -40.97 -23.23
CA THR A 7 5.93 -42.11 -22.42
C THR A 7 6.29 -41.63 -21.00
N LEU A 8 6.45 -42.58 -20.06
CA LEU A 8 6.86 -42.25 -18.69
C LEU A 8 8.22 -41.54 -18.64
N ASP A 9 9.19 -41.98 -19.45
CA ASP A 9 10.52 -41.37 -19.50
C ASP A 9 10.46 -39.94 -20.09
N GLU A 10 9.62 -39.71 -21.10
CA GLU A 10 9.39 -38.36 -21.65
C GLU A 10 8.70 -37.45 -20.63
N CYS A 11 7.77 -37.96 -19.82
CA CYS A 11 7.16 -37.19 -18.74
C CYS A 11 8.21 -36.72 -17.73
N VAL A 12 9.15 -37.58 -17.33
CA VAL A 12 10.25 -37.24 -16.43
C VAL A 12 11.17 -36.20 -17.06
N ALA A 13 11.64 -36.45 -18.29
CA ALA A 13 12.58 -35.56 -18.97
C ALA A 13 12.03 -34.14 -19.21
N GLU A 14 10.72 -34.02 -19.47
CA GLU A 14 10.07 -32.71 -19.64
C GLU A 14 9.81 -32.02 -18.30
N ALA A 15 9.44 -32.78 -17.26
CA ALA A 15 9.23 -32.26 -15.91
C ALA A 15 10.53 -31.71 -15.31
N GLU A 16 11.67 -32.38 -15.50
CA GLU A 16 12.99 -31.93 -15.03
C GLU A 16 13.38 -30.57 -15.62
N LYS A 17 13.00 -30.28 -16.87
CA LYS A 17 13.39 -29.05 -17.57
C LYS A 17 12.48 -27.86 -17.25
N ASP A 18 11.20 -28.11 -16.94
CA ASP A 18 10.20 -27.07 -16.77
C ASP A 18 9.33 -27.30 -15.52
N ILE A 19 9.46 -26.38 -14.55
CA ILE A 19 8.67 -26.41 -13.32
C ILE A 19 7.16 -26.31 -13.57
N THR A 20 6.74 -25.68 -14.67
CA THR A 20 5.33 -25.62 -15.09
C THR A 20 4.82 -27.01 -15.44
N VAL A 21 5.64 -27.82 -16.12
CA VAL A 21 5.31 -29.22 -16.45
C VAL A 21 5.25 -30.06 -15.18
N THR A 22 6.23 -29.92 -14.28
CA THR A 22 6.20 -30.59 -12.96
C THR A 22 4.93 -30.25 -12.18
N THR A 23 4.52 -28.99 -12.18
CA THR A 23 3.30 -28.55 -11.47
C THR A 23 2.04 -29.17 -12.09
N ASN A 24 1.92 -29.16 -13.42
CA ASN A 24 0.77 -29.77 -14.11
C ASN A 24 0.66 -31.28 -13.84
N ILE A 25 1.81 -31.97 -13.82
CA ILE A 25 1.91 -33.40 -13.52
C ILE A 25 1.51 -33.69 -12.07
N MET A 26 1.97 -32.87 -11.13
CA MET A 26 1.63 -32.99 -9.71
C MET A 26 0.12 -32.80 -9.42
N GLU A 27 -0.56 -32.01 -10.24
CA GLU A 27 -2.00 -31.77 -10.20
C GLU A 27 -2.81 -32.74 -11.09
N ALA A 28 -2.17 -33.71 -11.75
CA ALA A 28 -2.83 -34.60 -12.67
C ALA A 28 -3.92 -35.43 -11.99
N ARG A 29 -5.01 -35.70 -12.72
CA ARG A 29 -6.12 -36.55 -12.30
C ARG A 29 -6.32 -37.64 -13.33
N LEU A 30 -6.46 -38.88 -12.88
CA LEU A 30 -6.80 -39.99 -13.76
C LEU A 30 -8.27 -39.87 -14.16
N LEU A 31 -8.53 -39.61 -15.46
CA LEU A 31 -9.88 -39.58 -16.02
C LEU A 31 -10.30 -40.95 -16.55
N ALA A 32 -9.37 -41.68 -17.17
CA ALA A 32 -9.55 -43.03 -17.67
C ALA A 32 -8.17 -43.67 -17.96
N GLY A 33 -8.10 -45.01 -17.97
CA GLY A 33 -6.90 -45.76 -18.35
C GLY A 33 -6.29 -46.58 -17.21
N SER A 34 -4.99 -46.88 -17.30
CA SER A 34 -4.26 -47.69 -16.32
C SER A 34 -3.88 -46.87 -15.09
N GLU A 35 -4.41 -47.26 -13.92
CA GLU A 35 -4.02 -46.73 -12.61
C GLU A 35 -2.52 -46.96 -12.35
N THR A 36 -2.00 -48.14 -12.69
CA THR A 36 -0.58 -48.47 -12.52
C THR A 36 0.34 -47.48 -13.24
N LEU A 37 0.02 -47.14 -14.50
CA LEU A 37 0.82 -46.17 -15.26
C LEU A 37 0.74 -44.76 -14.66
N PHE A 38 -0.42 -44.39 -14.14
CA PHE A 38 -0.62 -43.10 -13.51
C PHE A 38 0.17 -42.99 -12.19
N ASP A 39 0.15 -44.02 -11.35
CA ASP A 39 0.89 -44.04 -10.10
C ASP A 39 2.41 -44.13 -10.33
N GLU A 40 2.84 -44.90 -11.33
CA GLU A 40 4.25 -44.95 -11.73
C GLU A 40 4.73 -43.58 -12.23
N MET A 41 3.92 -42.88 -13.03
CA MET A 41 4.20 -41.52 -13.48
C MET A 41 4.35 -40.55 -12.30
N LYS A 42 3.40 -40.56 -11.35
CA LYS A 42 3.47 -39.71 -10.14
C LYS A 42 4.72 -40.03 -9.30
N THR A 43 5.04 -41.30 -9.14
CA THR A 43 6.23 -41.76 -8.38
C THR A 43 7.53 -41.31 -9.06
N ARG A 44 7.64 -41.47 -10.38
CA ARG A 44 8.85 -41.10 -11.13
C ARG A 44 9.08 -39.60 -11.21
N THR A 45 8.02 -38.79 -11.08
CA THR A 45 8.07 -37.31 -11.09
C THR A 45 7.95 -36.68 -9.70
N GLY A 46 7.96 -37.51 -8.65
CA GLY A 46 7.86 -37.11 -7.26
C GLY A 46 9.08 -36.33 -6.75
N PRO A 47 8.98 -35.71 -5.56
CA PRO A 47 10.03 -34.87 -4.97
C PRO A 47 11.34 -35.61 -4.69
N ASP A 48 11.30 -36.93 -4.51
CA ASP A 48 12.51 -37.76 -4.26
C ASP A 48 13.36 -37.99 -5.52
N ARG A 49 12.85 -37.61 -6.71
CA ARG A 49 13.49 -37.91 -7.99
C ARG A 49 13.89 -36.67 -8.76
N ILE A 50 12.97 -35.74 -8.90
CA ILE A 50 13.14 -34.49 -9.66
C ILE A 50 12.66 -33.37 -8.76
N TRP A 51 13.19 -32.15 -8.92
CA TRP A 51 12.73 -30.97 -8.17
C TRP A 51 12.43 -31.27 -6.70
N ASP A 52 13.49 -31.49 -5.91
CA ASP A 52 13.36 -31.64 -4.47
C ASP A 52 12.63 -30.43 -3.86
N SER A 53 12.19 -30.56 -2.61
CA SER A 53 11.39 -29.52 -1.97
C SER A 53 12.04 -28.14 -1.99
N LYS A 54 13.37 -28.07 -1.87
CA LYS A 54 14.13 -26.81 -1.82
C LYS A 54 14.23 -26.18 -3.21
N ALA A 55 14.63 -26.97 -4.21
CA ALA A 55 14.71 -26.54 -5.60
C ALA A 55 13.34 -26.11 -6.15
N PHE A 56 12.29 -26.87 -5.86
CA PHE A 56 10.92 -26.55 -6.27
C PHE A 56 10.43 -25.25 -5.64
N PHE A 57 10.61 -25.08 -4.33
CA PHE A 57 10.19 -23.87 -3.62
C PHE A 57 10.91 -22.62 -4.15
N GLN A 58 12.22 -22.69 -4.33
CA GLN A 58 13.02 -21.59 -4.87
C GLN A 58 12.54 -21.17 -6.27
N ALA A 59 12.37 -22.14 -7.18
CA ALA A 59 11.91 -21.87 -8.52
C ALA A 59 10.46 -21.33 -8.58
N LYS A 60 9.55 -21.81 -7.70
CA LYS A 60 8.20 -21.24 -7.59
C LYS A 60 8.18 -19.84 -7.02
N LEU A 61 9.05 -19.54 -6.06
CA LEU A 61 9.20 -18.19 -5.54
C LEU A 61 9.68 -17.23 -6.63
N GLU A 62 10.65 -17.63 -7.43
CA GLU A 62 11.14 -16.85 -8.58
C GLU A 62 10.05 -16.65 -9.65
N GLU A 63 9.28 -17.70 -9.98
CA GLU A 63 8.10 -17.61 -10.87
C GLU A 63 7.10 -16.56 -10.37
N GLN A 64 6.79 -16.57 -9.07
CA GLN A 64 5.89 -15.59 -8.44
C GLN A 64 6.46 -14.18 -8.48
N ILE A 65 7.75 -13.98 -8.18
CA ILE A 65 8.40 -12.66 -8.25
C ILE A 65 8.34 -12.11 -9.68
N GLN A 66 8.66 -12.93 -10.68
CA GLN A 66 8.59 -12.54 -12.09
C GLN A 66 7.16 -12.23 -12.53
N ARG A 67 6.18 -13.03 -12.11
CA ARG A 67 4.75 -12.77 -12.38
C ARG A 67 4.33 -11.43 -11.79
N ASN A 68 4.67 -11.16 -10.53
CA ASN A 68 4.34 -9.91 -9.84
C ASN A 68 4.94 -8.70 -10.56
N GLY A 69 6.19 -8.80 -11.04
CA GLY A 69 6.85 -7.75 -11.81
C GLY A 69 6.20 -7.46 -13.18
N LYS A 70 5.65 -8.48 -13.86
CA LYS A 70 4.97 -8.31 -15.16
C LYS A 70 3.66 -7.51 -15.08
N PHE A 71 3.00 -7.50 -13.92
CA PHE A 71 1.72 -6.79 -13.71
C PHE A 71 1.89 -5.40 -13.07
N ASN A 72 3.03 -4.71 -13.32
CA ASN A 72 3.35 -3.38 -12.77
C ASN A 72 3.26 -3.30 -11.24
N ASP A 73 3.56 -4.41 -10.56
CA ASP A 73 3.84 -4.47 -9.13
C ASP A 73 2.72 -4.01 -8.19
N THR A 74 1.48 -3.90 -8.67
CA THR A 74 0.33 -3.49 -7.85
C THR A 74 -0.90 -4.35 -8.13
N ALA A 75 -1.35 -5.08 -7.11
CA ALA A 75 -2.62 -5.83 -7.08
C ALA A 75 -3.86 -4.94 -7.30
N TYR A 76 -3.65 -3.62 -7.26
CA TYR A 76 -4.65 -2.60 -7.04
C TYR A 76 -4.92 -1.77 -8.29
N ASN A 77 -4.51 -2.27 -9.46
CA ASN A 77 -4.95 -1.72 -10.74
C ASN A 77 -6.48 -1.75 -10.79
N LEU A 78 -7.13 -0.71 -11.32
CA LEU A 78 -8.60 -0.65 -11.46
C LEU A 78 -9.18 -1.72 -12.40
N GLU A 79 -8.34 -2.36 -13.21
CA GLU A 79 -8.69 -3.53 -14.03
C GLU A 79 -7.82 -4.75 -13.66
N PRO A 80 -7.98 -5.31 -12.45
CA PRO A 80 -7.10 -6.35 -11.92
C PRO A 80 -7.34 -7.71 -12.60
N ASN A 81 -6.34 -8.59 -12.56
CA ASN A 81 -6.45 -9.96 -13.06
C ASN A 81 -6.78 -10.92 -11.91
N ILE A 82 -7.96 -11.55 -11.95
CA ILE A 82 -8.47 -12.45 -10.91
C ILE A 82 -7.52 -13.63 -10.65
N LYS A 83 -6.80 -14.07 -11.68
CA LYS A 83 -5.94 -15.24 -11.62
C LYS A 83 -4.48 -14.89 -11.28
N GLU A 84 -3.90 -13.96 -12.00
CA GLU A 84 -2.45 -13.74 -12.05
C GLU A 84 -1.98 -12.54 -11.22
N SER A 85 -2.86 -11.61 -10.83
CA SER A 85 -2.50 -10.53 -9.90
C SER A 85 -2.16 -11.08 -8.51
N ARG A 86 -1.43 -10.31 -7.69
CA ARG A 86 -1.16 -10.66 -6.29
C ARG A 86 -2.46 -10.87 -5.52
N GLY A 87 -2.49 -11.85 -4.63
CA GLY A 87 -3.70 -12.31 -3.94
C GLY A 87 -4.75 -12.96 -4.86
N GLY A 88 -4.44 -13.18 -6.13
CA GLY A 88 -5.30 -13.89 -7.08
C GLY A 88 -5.21 -15.41 -6.92
N LEU A 89 -5.94 -16.15 -7.77
CA LEU A 89 -6.01 -17.61 -7.70
C LEU A 89 -4.64 -18.30 -7.74
N ARG A 90 -3.67 -17.72 -8.46
CA ARG A 90 -2.32 -18.28 -8.57
C ARG A 90 -1.57 -18.28 -7.24
N ASP A 91 -1.83 -17.30 -6.37
CA ASP A 91 -1.19 -17.22 -5.04
C ASP A 91 -1.70 -18.35 -4.14
N ILE A 92 -3.02 -18.62 -4.17
CA ILE A 92 -3.62 -19.75 -3.43
C ILE A 92 -3.07 -21.09 -3.94
N GLN A 93 -2.95 -21.23 -5.27
CA GLN A 93 -2.36 -22.43 -5.88
C GLN A 93 -0.90 -22.61 -5.50
N MET A 94 -0.12 -21.52 -5.43
CA MET A 94 1.28 -21.56 -5.03
C MET A 94 1.44 -22.19 -3.64
N ILE A 95 0.63 -21.75 -2.66
CA ILE A 95 0.60 -22.32 -1.30
C ILE A 95 0.34 -23.84 -1.37
N GLY A 96 -0.69 -24.25 -2.11
CA GLY A 96 -1.05 -25.66 -2.28
C GLY A 96 0.05 -26.48 -2.97
N TRP A 97 0.74 -25.93 -3.96
CA TRP A 97 1.82 -26.61 -4.67
C TRP A 97 3.05 -26.83 -3.81
N VAL A 98 3.46 -25.81 -3.05
CA VAL A 98 4.59 -25.93 -2.12
C VAL A 98 4.26 -26.92 -1.00
N ALA A 99 3.05 -26.82 -0.44
CA ALA A 99 2.52 -27.76 0.54
C ALA A 99 2.55 -29.21 0.05
N LYS A 100 1.99 -29.45 -1.14
CA LYS A 100 1.95 -30.77 -1.75
C LYS A 100 3.34 -31.33 -2.02
N ARG A 101 4.26 -30.50 -2.50
CA ARG A 101 5.62 -30.94 -2.80
C ARG A 101 6.44 -31.22 -1.55
N HIS A 102 6.30 -30.43 -0.50
CA HIS A 102 7.11 -30.52 0.71
C HIS A 102 6.56 -31.51 1.73
N PHE A 103 5.25 -31.44 2.01
CA PHE A 103 4.59 -32.22 3.05
C PHE A 103 3.83 -33.43 2.52
N ASN A 104 3.83 -33.65 1.20
CA ASN A 104 2.94 -34.62 0.54
C ASN A 104 1.46 -34.40 0.93
N ALA A 105 1.09 -33.14 1.15
CA ALA A 105 -0.27 -32.76 1.52
C ALA A 105 -1.14 -32.60 0.26
N ASP A 106 -2.19 -33.39 0.12
CA ASP A 106 -3.07 -33.36 -1.05
C ASP A 106 -4.12 -32.26 -0.99
N SER A 107 -4.27 -31.61 0.17
CA SER A 107 -5.24 -30.54 0.40
C SER A 107 -4.69 -29.43 1.33
N LEU A 108 -5.32 -28.25 1.26
CA LEU A 108 -5.05 -27.17 2.24
C LEU A 108 -5.51 -27.55 3.66
N GLU A 109 -6.51 -28.42 3.79
CA GLU A 109 -7.00 -28.91 5.09
C GLU A 109 -5.93 -29.74 5.81
N GLU A 110 -5.17 -30.55 5.08
CA GLU A 110 -4.04 -31.29 5.64
C GLU A 110 -2.95 -30.39 6.22
N LEU A 111 -2.81 -29.15 5.74
CA LEU A 111 -1.89 -28.18 6.35
C LEU A 111 -2.35 -27.70 7.72
N VAL A 112 -3.66 -27.71 7.98
CA VAL A 112 -4.21 -27.44 9.32
C VAL A 112 -3.88 -28.61 10.25
N ASN A 113 -4.11 -29.84 9.79
CA ASN A 113 -3.82 -31.05 10.55
C ASN A 113 -2.33 -31.18 10.91
N ASN A 114 -1.43 -30.67 10.06
CA ASN A 114 0.01 -30.61 10.30
C ASN A 114 0.47 -29.36 11.08
N GLY A 115 -0.44 -28.51 11.55
CA GLY A 115 -0.14 -27.31 12.35
C GLY A 115 0.54 -26.17 11.58
N PHE A 116 0.57 -26.24 10.25
CA PHE A 116 1.18 -25.23 9.39
C PHE A 116 0.25 -24.05 9.12
N LEU A 117 -1.05 -24.35 8.93
CA LEU A 117 -2.14 -23.39 8.85
C LEU A 117 -2.95 -23.36 10.13
N LEU A 118 -3.42 -22.18 10.49
CA LEU A 118 -4.50 -22.04 11.45
C LEU A 118 -5.86 -22.19 10.77
N GLU A 119 -6.89 -22.55 11.53
CA GLU A 119 -8.25 -22.76 11.00
C GLU A 119 -8.83 -21.49 10.35
N ASP A 120 -8.59 -20.32 10.95
CA ASP A 120 -9.03 -19.03 10.43
C ASP A 120 -8.28 -18.64 9.13
N GLU A 121 -7.00 -18.99 9.03
CA GLU A 121 -6.19 -18.82 7.83
C GLU A 121 -6.70 -19.71 6.69
N TYR A 122 -7.01 -20.98 6.98
CA TYR A 122 -7.61 -21.92 6.04
C TYR A 122 -8.96 -21.41 5.53
N GLN A 123 -9.86 -21.02 6.44
CA GLN A 123 -11.18 -20.49 6.05
C GLN A 123 -11.06 -19.25 5.16
N THR A 124 -10.12 -18.36 5.47
CA THR A 124 -9.86 -17.16 4.64
C THR A 124 -9.40 -17.53 3.23
N LEU A 125 -8.54 -18.54 3.07
CA LEU A 125 -8.11 -19.04 1.76
C LEU A 125 -9.30 -19.64 0.99
N CYS A 126 -10.13 -20.44 1.64
CA CYS A 126 -11.32 -21.06 1.04
C CYS A 126 -12.35 -20.01 0.59
N ASP A 127 -12.71 -19.07 1.46
CA ASP A 127 -13.67 -18.01 1.14
C ASP A 127 -13.17 -17.13 0.00
N GLY A 128 -11.89 -16.77 0.03
CA GLY A 128 -11.24 -16.02 -1.04
C GLY A 128 -11.26 -16.79 -2.37
N GLN A 129 -10.90 -18.07 -2.35
CA GLN A 129 -10.93 -18.92 -3.55
C GLN A 129 -12.34 -19.03 -4.13
N HIS A 130 -13.36 -19.23 -3.29
CA HIS A 130 -14.76 -19.29 -3.73
C HIS A 130 -15.21 -17.99 -4.38
N LEU A 131 -14.92 -16.83 -3.79
CA LEU A 131 -15.26 -15.54 -4.39
C LEU A 131 -14.57 -15.35 -5.74
N LEU A 132 -13.27 -15.62 -5.82
CA LEU A 132 -12.51 -15.47 -7.07
C LEU A 132 -13.00 -16.44 -8.16
N TRP A 133 -13.41 -17.65 -7.81
CA TRP A 133 -14.04 -18.59 -8.75
C TRP A 133 -15.38 -18.09 -9.24
N GLN A 134 -16.28 -17.64 -8.35
CA GLN A 134 -17.57 -17.09 -8.74
C GLN A 134 -17.39 -15.92 -9.71
N LEU A 135 -16.54 -14.94 -9.36
CA LEU A 135 -16.24 -13.79 -10.21
C LEU A 135 -15.71 -14.20 -11.57
N ARG A 136 -14.75 -15.14 -11.59
CA ARG A 136 -14.14 -15.61 -12.83
C ARG A 136 -15.13 -16.35 -13.73
N CYS A 137 -15.99 -17.18 -13.15
CA CYS A 137 -17.06 -17.86 -13.88
C CYS A 137 -18.03 -16.84 -14.50
N SER A 138 -18.58 -15.93 -13.71
CA SER A 138 -19.49 -14.88 -14.19
C SER A 138 -18.83 -14.04 -15.29
N LEU A 139 -17.57 -13.63 -15.10
CA LEU A 139 -16.82 -12.89 -16.11
C LEU A 139 -16.66 -13.66 -17.42
N HIS A 140 -16.41 -14.97 -17.39
CA HIS A 140 -16.30 -15.80 -18.61
C HIS A 140 -17.64 -15.91 -19.32
N TYR A 141 -18.75 -16.02 -18.58
CA TYR A 141 -20.10 -16.02 -19.15
C TYR A 141 -20.43 -14.68 -19.80
N LEU A 142 -20.19 -13.56 -19.10
CA LEU A 142 -20.44 -12.21 -19.62
C LEU A 142 -19.57 -11.88 -20.85
N ALA A 143 -18.30 -12.30 -20.84
CA ALA A 143 -17.39 -12.05 -21.95
C ALA A 143 -17.62 -12.99 -23.15
N GLY A 144 -18.29 -14.14 -22.96
CA GLY A 144 -18.46 -15.19 -23.98
C GLY A 144 -17.15 -15.87 -24.40
N ARG A 145 -16.07 -15.63 -23.65
CA ARG A 145 -14.71 -16.14 -23.91
C ARG A 145 -13.92 -16.17 -22.61
N ARG A 146 -12.72 -16.74 -22.66
CA ARG A 146 -11.74 -16.58 -21.58
C ARG A 146 -11.41 -15.09 -21.42
N GLU A 147 -11.74 -14.54 -20.26
CA GLU A 147 -11.30 -13.22 -19.80
C GLU A 147 -11.01 -13.35 -18.29
N ASP A 148 -9.80 -12.99 -17.88
CA ASP A 148 -9.40 -13.13 -16.47
C ASP A 148 -9.22 -11.74 -15.81
N ARG A 149 -9.51 -10.65 -16.52
CA ARG A 149 -9.41 -9.26 -16.04
C ARG A 149 -10.78 -8.66 -15.79
N LEU A 150 -10.95 -8.02 -14.62
CA LEU A 150 -12.14 -7.24 -14.29
C LEU A 150 -12.09 -5.88 -15.01
N LEU A 151 -12.24 -5.89 -16.34
CA LEU A 151 -12.27 -4.67 -17.16
C LEU A 151 -13.47 -3.80 -16.82
N PHE A 152 -13.35 -2.48 -16.96
CA PHE A 152 -14.42 -1.53 -16.67
C PHE A 152 -15.76 -1.90 -17.33
N ASP A 153 -15.71 -2.37 -18.58
CA ASP A 153 -16.88 -2.78 -19.36
C ASP A 153 -17.74 -3.86 -18.67
N TYR A 154 -17.14 -4.71 -17.83
CA TYR A 154 -17.83 -5.81 -17.14
C TYR A 154 -18.18 -5.48 -15.69
N GLN A 155 -17.51 -4.52 -15.06
CA GLN A 155 -17.65 -4.26 -13.62
C GLN A 155 -19.08 -3.91 -13.20
N ARG A 156 -19.81 -3.14 -14.02
CA ARG A 156 -21.22 -2.80 -13.72
C ARG A 156 -22.12 -4.04 -13.72
N GLN A 157 -22.03 -4.86 -14.76
CA GLN A 157 -22.86 -6.06 -14.89
C GLN A 157 -22.53 -7.08 -13.79
N LEU A 158 -21.25 -7.22 -13.44
CA LEU A 158 -20.82 -8.05 -12.32
C LEU A 158 -21.33 -7.49 -10.98
N ALA A 159 -21.28 -6.18 -10.75
CA ALA A 159 -21.83 -5.58 -9.54
C ALA A 159 -23.33 -5.91 -9.41
N ASP A 160 -24.10 -5.75 -10.49
CA ASP A 160 -25.53 -6.08 -10.52
C ASP A 160 -25.79 -7.58 -10.25
N GLU A 161 -25.03 -8.49 -10.89
CA GLU A 161 -25.15 -9.95 -10.69
C GLU A 161 -24.85 -10.36 -9.24
N PHE A 162 -23.89 -9.70 -8.60
CA PHE A 162 -23.52 -9.93 -7.20
C PHE A 162 -24.40 -9.17 -6.20
N GLY A 163 -25.48 -8.53 -6.66
CA GLY A 163 -26.51 -7.92 -5.83
C GLY A 163 -26.21 -6.50 -5.34
N TYR A 164 -25.18 -5.84 -5.90
CA TYR A 164 -24.90 -4.43 -5.64
C TYR A 164 -25.79 -3.56 -6.53
N LYS A 165 -26.49 -2.60 -5.94
CA LYS A 165 -27.37 -1.67 -6.67
C LYS A 165 -27.13 -0.25 -6.19
N ASP A 166 -27.13 0.69 -7.13
CA ASP A 166 -27.12 2.12 -6.80
C ASP A 166 -28.49 2.46 -6.18
N ASN A 167 -28.50 3.15 -5.05
CA ASN A 167 -29.74 3.75 -4.53
C ASN A 167 -30.08 5.01 -5.36
N GLU A 168 -31.36 5.40 -5.42
CA GLU A 168 -31.75 6.64 -6.13
C GLU A 168 -31.05 7.90 -5.57
N ASP A 169 -30.72 7.88 -4.28
CA ASP A 169 -30.02 8.96 -3.56
C ASP A 169 -28.48 8.79 -3.54
N ALA A 170 -27.94 7.69 -4.08
CA ALA A 170 -26.51 7.41 -4.06
C ALA A 170 -25.75 8.12 -5.19
N PRO A 171 -24.47 8.47 -4.99
CA PRO A 171 -23.60 8.88 -6.08
C PRO A 171 -23.57 7.82 -7.18
N ARG A 172 -23.58 8.27 -8.44
CA ARG A 172 -23.45 7.40 -9.61
C ARG A 172 -22.18 6.54 -9.46
N ASN A 173 -22.31 5.21 -9.60
CA ASN A 173 -21.26 4.19 -9.50
C ASN A 173 -20.93 3.64 -8.09
N GLU A 174 -21.64 4.03 -7.02
CA GLU A 174 -21.38 3.51 -5.67
C GLU A 174 -21.47 1.97 -5.60
N ALA A 175 -22.44 1.36 -6.31
CA ALA A 175 -22.58 -0.09 -6.39
C ALA A 175 -21.32 -0.77 -6.95
N ILE A 176 -20.72 -0.17 -7.98
CA ILE A 176 -19.51 -0.69 -8.62
C ILE A 176 -18.32 -0.57 -7.66
N GLU A 177 -18.18 0.60 -7.04
CA GLU A 177 -17.09 0.85 -6.08
C GLU A 177 -17.20 -0.06 -4.86
N ALA A 178 -18.40 -0.31 -4.34
CA ALA A 178 -18.63 -1.23 -3.21
C ALA A 178 -18.36 -2.69 -3.59
N PHE A 179 -18.78 -3.11 -4.78
CA PHE A 179 -18.48 -4.44 -5.33
C PHE A 179 -16.96 -4.65 -5.47
N MET A 180 -16.29 -3.70 -6.12
CA MET A 180 -14.84 -3.76 -6.31
C MET A 180 -14.09 -3.64 -4.99
N GLN A 181 -14.58 -2.87 -4.01
CA GLN A 181 -13.99 -2.80 -2.68
C GLN A 181 -14.04 -4.15 -1.95
N ARG A 182 -15.12 -4.93 -2.10
CA ARG A 182 -15.16 -6.32 -1.60
C ARG A 182 -14.11 -7.19 -2.26
N TYR A 183 -13.94 -7.07 -3.59
CA TYR A 183 -12.89 -7.79 -4.32
C TYR A 183 -11.50 -7.43 -3.78
N TYR A 184 -11.14 -6.14 -3.73
CA TYR A 184 -9.82 -5.70 -3.27
C TYR A 184 -9.55 -6.09 -1.82
N ARG A 185 -10.52 -5.91 -0.91
CA ARG A 185 -10.37 -6.35 0.49
C ARG A 185 -10.14 -7.86 0.62
N THR A 186 -10.73 -8.67 -0.25
CA THR A 186 -10.49 -10.12 -0.30
C THR A 186 -9.09 -10.42 -0.79
N VAL A 187 -8.67 -9.81 -1.90
CA VAL A 187 -7.35 -10.01 -2.50
C VAL A 187 -6.22 -9.53 -1.59
N ILE A 188 -6.41 -8.42 -0.84
CA ILE A 188 -5.47 -7.94 0.19
C ILE A 188 -5.23 -9.03 1.25
N LYS A 189 -6.30 -9.62 1.78
CA LYS A 189 -6.20 -10.69 2.79
C LYS A 189 -5.47 -11.93 2.24
N LEU A 190 -5.75 -12.29 0.99
CA LEU A 190 -5.07 -13.40 0.31
C LEU A 190 -3.59 -13.11 0.03
N GLU A 191 -3.25 -11.89 -0.40
CA GLU A 191 -1.86 -11.43 -0.59
C GLU A 191 -1.08 -11.54 0.73
N GLN A 192 -1.66 -11.06 1.83
CA GLN A 192 -1.07 -11.12 3.17
C GLN A 192 -0.80 -12.56 3.62
N LEU A 193 -1.79 -13.45 3.45
CA LEU A 193 -1.66 -14.86 3.79
C LEU A 193 -0.59 -15.53 2.95
N ASN A 194 -0.59 -15.31 1.63
CA ASN A 194 0.42 -15.87 0.75
C ASN A 194 1.83 -15.45 1.19
N GLU A 195 2.09 -14.16 1.36
CA GLU A 195 3.41 -13.68 1.79
C GLU A 195 3.90 -14.33 3.10
N MET A 196 3.04 -14.32 4.11
CA MET A 196 3.34 -14.91 5.43
C MET A 196 3.62 -16.42 5.32
N LEU A 197 2.79 -17.16 4.58
CA LEU A 197 2.94 -18.61 4.43
C LEU A 197 4.18 -18.97 3.62
N LEU A 198 4.50 -18.22 2.56
CA LEU A 198 5.74 -18.44 1.80
C LEU A 198 6.99 -18.14 2.62
N GLN A 199 6.93 -17.14 3.50
CA GLN A 199 8.02 -16.93 4.45
C GLN A 199 8.12 -18.11 5.44
N HIS A 200 6.99 -18.60 5.96
CA HIS A 200 6.99 -19.76 6.84
C HIS A 200 7.54 -21.03 6.15
N PHE A 201 7.15 -21.28 4.88
CA PHE A 201 7.73 -22.34 4.06
C PHE A 201 9.23 -22.13 3.85
N ARG A 202 9.68 -20.90 3.59
CA ARG A 202 11.11 -20.62 3.46
C ARG A 202 11.85 -21.00 4.74
N GLU A 203 11.30 -20.68 5.90
CA GLU A 203 11.90 -21.05 7.17
C GLU A 203 11.99 -22.57 7.35
N ALA A 204 10.88 -23.28 7.11
CA ALA A 204 10.83 -24.73 7.23
C ALA A 204 11.72 -25.47 6.20
N ILE A 205 11.76 -25.00 4.96
CA ILE A 205 12.40 -25.68 3.82
C ILE A 205 13.87 -25.28 3.67
N ILE A 206 14.21 -24.00 3.86
CA ILE A 206 15.56 -23.46 3.58
C ILE A 206 16.45 -23.48 4.82
N TYR A 207 15.94 -23.02 5.96
CA TYR A 207 16.73 -22.89 7.19
C TYR A 207 16.65 -24.16 8.05
N GLY A 208 15.55 -24.91 7.98
CA GLY A 208 15.37 -26.14 8.77
C GLY A 208 15.48 -25.86 10.27
N ASP A 209 16.04 -26.82 11.01
CA ASP A 209 16.24 -26.74 12.47
C ASP A 209 17.50 -25.98 12.89
N GLU A 210 18.26 -25.34 11.97
CA GLU A 210 19.47 -24.62 12.35
C GLU A 210 19.13 -23.43 13.25
N PRO A 211 19.50 -23.46 14.56
CA PRO A 211 19.25 -22.35 15.44
C PRO A 211 20.29 -21.28 15.14
N GLY A 212 19.97 -20.38 14.22
CA GLY A 212 20.69 -19.12 14.11
C GLY A 212 20.74 -18.46 15.49
N SER A 213 21.90 -17.94 15.89
CA SER A 213 22.03 -17.26 17.18
C SER A 213 21.24 -15.94 17.14
N PRO A 214 20.13 -15.81 17.88
CA PRO A 214 19.30 -14.61 17.78
C PRO A 214 20.01 -13.41 18.40
N GLN A 215 20.01 -12.28 17.68
CA GLN A 215 20.48 -11.01 18.21
C GLN A 215 19.35 -10.32 18.96
N ILE A 216 19.47 -10.19 20.28
CA ILE A 216 18.46 -9.49 21.10
C ILE A 216 18.52 -7.99 20.79
N ILE A 217 17.38 -7.40 20.41
CA ILE A 217 17.25 -5.94 20.27
C ILE A 217 16.86 -5.34 21.62
N ASN A 218 15.81 -5.87 22.25
CA ASN A 218 15.31 -5.41 23.54
C ASN A 218 14.53 -6.53 24.26
N GLU A 219 13.81 -6.19 25.34
CA GLU A 219 13.04 -7.17 26.11
C GLU A 219 11.97 -7.90 25.29
N ARG A 220 11.44 -7.26 24.24
CA ARG A 220 10.28 -7.72 23.44
C ARG A 220 10.69 -8.32 22.09
N PHE A 221 11.79 -7.86 21.49
CA PHE A 221 12.19 -8.19 20.13
C PHE A 221 13.63 -8.72 20.01
N GLN A 222 13.83 -9.62 19.05
CA GLN A 222 15.14 -10.13 18.63
C GLN A 222 15.18 -10.27 17.10
N VAL A 223 16.36 -10.48 16.53
CA VAL A 223 16.57 -10.72 15.10
C VAL A 223 17.14 -12.11 14.89
N SER A 224 16.50 -12.88 14.02
CA SER A 224 16.92 -14.22 13.62
C SER A 224 16.98 -14.28 12.10
N HIS A 225 18.11 -14.71 11.55
CA HIS A 225 18.33 -14.80 10.09
C HIS A 225 18.05 -13.49 9.33
N GLY A 226 18.27 -12.33 9.97
CA GLY A 226 18.00 -11.01 9.39
C GLY A 226 16.53 -10.55 9.48
N TYR A 227 15.65 -11.31 10.14
CA TYR A 227 14.24 -10.95 10.34
C TYR A 227 13.97 -10.65 11.81
N ILE A 228 13.25 -9.56 12.09
CA ILE A 228 12.81 -9.22 13.46
C ILE A 228 11.65 -10.12 13.88
N GLU A 229 11.67 -10.56 15.13
CA GLU A 229 10.63 -11.38 15.73
C GLU A 229 10.38 -11.01 17.20
N ILE A 230 9.19 -11.34 17.70
CA ILE A 230 8.89 -11.26 19.13
C ILE A 230 9.64 -12.35 19.90
N ARG A 231 10.10 -12.02 21.10
CA ARG A 231 10.80 -12.96 21.99
C ARG A 231 9.87 -13.92 22.71
N ARG A 232 8.59 -13.56 22.84
CA ARG A 232 7.55 -14.33 23.54
C ARG A 232 6.21 -14.24 22.80
N PRO A 233 5.42 -15.33 22.71
CA PRO A 233 4.10 -15.31 22.05
C PRO A 233 3.04 -14.42 22.72
N ASP A 234 3.28 -13.95 23.94
CA ASP A 234 2.36 -13.08 24.67
C ASP A 234 2.77 -11.60 24.63
N THR A 235 3.82 -11.24 23.87
CA THR A 235 4.38 -9.88 23.81
C THR A 235 3.31 -8.82 23.52
N PHE A 236 2.50 -8.98 22.47
CA PHE A 236 1.49 -7.99 22.10
C PHE A 236 0.31 -7.96 23.06
N ARG A 237 -0.08 -9.10 23.65
CA ARG A 237 -1.14 -9.15 24.67
C ARG A 237 -0.72 -8.42 25.96
N LYS A 238 0.55 -8.54 26.35
CA LYS A 238 1.10 -7.87 27.55
C LYS A 238 1.49 -6.42 27.29
N ASN A 239 1.95 -6.10 26.08
CA ASN A 239 2.39 -4.77 25.68
C ASN A 239 1.82 -4.46 24.29
N PRO A 240 0.54 -4.04 24.18
CA PRO A 240 -0.09 -3.80 22.89
C PRO A 240 0.68 -2.81 22.02
N THR A 241 1.23 -1.74 22.62
CA THR A 241 2.01 -0.68 21.92
C THR A 241 3.23 -1.22 21.16
N ALA A 242 3.71 -2.41 21.51
CA ALA A 242 4.76 -3.11 20.78
C ALA A 242 4.38 -3.37 19.30
N LEU A 243 3.09 -3.38 18.96
CA LEU A 243 2.59 -3.43 17.58
C LEU A 243 3.10 -2.25 16.75
N LEU A 244 3.22 -1.04 17.33
CA LEU A 244 3.80 0.13 16.66
C LEU A 244 5.32 0.21 16.84
N GLU A 245 5.82 -0.19 18.01
CA GLU A 245 7.26 -0.20 18.31
C GLU A 245 8.04 -1.04 17.30
N LEU A 246 7.49 -2.16 16.85
CA LEU A 246 8.09 -3.02 15.83
C LEU A 246 8.55 -2.22 14.60
N PHE A 247 7.71 -1.31 14.09
CA PHE A 247 8.01 -0.52 12.91
C PHE A 247 9.06 0.54 13.19
N VAL A 248 9.06 1.14 14.37
CA VAL A 248 10.13 2.04 14.81
C VAL A 248 11.47 1.31 14.81
N LEU A 249 11.53 0.09 15.38
CA LEU A 249 12.76 -0.71 15.41
C LEU A 249 13.26 -1.06 14.01
N LEU A 250 12.35 -1.29 13.06
CA LEU A 250 12.69 -1.54 11.67
C LEU A 250 13.30 -0.32 10.97
N GLU A 251 12.82 0.89 11.25
CA GLU A 251 13.42 2.11 10.69
C GLU A 251 14.80 2.40 11.28
N GLU A 252 15.01 2.05 12.56
CA GLU A 252 16.25 2.26 13.30
C GLU A 252 17.35 1.24 12.96
N ASN A 253 16.96 0.08 12.45
CA ASN A 253 17.86 -1.02 12.13
C ASN A 253 17.72 -1.40 10.64
N PRO A 254 18.32 -0.63 9.71
CA PRO A 254 18.11 -0.77 8.28
C PRO A 254 18.63 -2.08 7.67
N ASP A 255 19.48 -2.81 8.41
CA ASP A 255 19.99 -4.12 7.98
C ASP A 255 18.97 -5.25 8.20
N ILE A 256 17.88 -4.99 8.95
CA ILE A 256 16.80 -5.96 9.14
C ILE A 256 15.98 -6.04 7.85
N GLN A 257 15.89 -7.24 7.29
CA GLN A 257 15.26 -7.50 6.00
C GLN A 257 13.74 -7.44 6.06
N GLY A 258 13.14 -7.81 7.20
CA GLY A 258 11.69 -7.94 7.33
C GLY A 258 11.27 -8.42 8.71
N VAL A 259 9.98 -8.69 8.86
CA VAL A 259 9.39 -9.32 10.06
C VAL A 259 9.26 -10.82 9.82
N ARG A 260 9.52 -11.64 10.83
CA ARG A 260 9.41 -13.10 10.76
C ARG A 260 7.95 -13.56 10.63
N ALA A 261 7.69 -14.66 9.92
CA ALA A 261 6.33 -15.13 9.61
C ALA A 261 5.47 -15.37 10.88
N SER A 262 6.07 -15.98 11.90
CA SER A 262 5.42 -16.20 13.21
C SER A 262 4.99 -14.90 13.87
N THR A 263 5.80 -13.85 13.77
CA THR A 263 5.47 -12.54 14.31
C THR A 263 4.39 -11.84 13.49
N ILE A 264 4.38 -11.99 12.17
CA ILE A 264 3.28 -11.47 11.32
C ILE A 264 1.95 -12.13 11.70
N ARG A 265 1.94 -13.45 11.92
CA ARG A 265 0.77 -14.19 12.39
C ARG A 265 0.26 -13.64 13.74
N GLU A 266 1.16 -13.43 14.69
CA GLU A 266 0.83 -12.84 16.01
C GLU A 266 0.32 -11.39 15.91
N ILE A 267 0.86 -10.58 14.99
CA ILE A 267 0.34 -9.23 14.71
C ILE A 267 -1.12 -9.32 14.25
N ARG A 268 -1.42 -10.21 13.30
CA ARG A 268 -2.77 -10.37 12.74
C ARG A 268 -3.78 -10.77 13.80
N GLN A 269 -3.43 -11.74 14.66
CA GLN A 269 -4.27 -12.15 15.79
C GLN A 269 -4.43 -11.05 16.85
N SER A 270 -3.46 -10.15 16.95
CA SER A 270 -3.44 -9.05 17.92
C SER A 270 -4.06 -7.75 17.39
N LEU A 271 -4.48 -7.67 16.12
CA LEU A 271 -5.14 -6.48 15.58
C LEU A 271 -6.35 -6.00 16.40
N PRO A 272 -7.20 -6.87 16.97
CA PRO A 272 -8.30 -6.43 17.84
C PRO A 272 -7.85 -5.68 19.11
N LEU A 273 -6.58 -5.78 19.52
CA LEU A 273 -6.02 -5.01 20.64
C LEU A 273 -5.83 -3.53 20.30
N ILE A 274 -5.90 -3.16 19.03
CA ILE A 274 -5.89 -1.76 18.58
C ILE A 274 -7.33 -1.22 18.68
N ASP A 275 -7.77 -1.01 19.90
CA ASP A 275 -9.08 -0.45 20.24
C ASP A 275 -8.99 1.07 20.55
N ASP A 276 -10.06 1.65 21.08
CA ASP A 276 -10.07 3.07 21.43
C ASP A 276 -9.10 3.41 22.57
N ALA A 277 -8.88 2.50 23.52
CA ALA A 277 -7.92 2.70 24.59
C ALA A 277 -6.49 2.72 24.03
N PHE A 278 -6.18 1.83 23.09
CA PHE A 278 -4.91 1.85 22.35
C PHE A 278 -4.72 3.19 21.62
N ARG A 279 -5.72 3.64 20.85
CA ARG A 279 -5.65 4.91 20.08
C ARG A 279 -5.58 6.15 20.98
N GLN A 280 -6.01 6.03 22.23
CA GLN A 280 -5.90 7.07 23.25
C GLN A 280 -4.58 7.05 24.02
N SER A 281 -3.82 5.96 23.95
CA SER A 281 -2.51 5.83 24.60
C SER A 281 -1.52 6.87 24.07
N GLU A 282 -0.93 7.61 25.00
CA GLU A 282 0.14 8.56 24.69
C GLU A 282 1.35 7.86 24.08
N GLU A 283 1.70 6.66 24.57
CA GLU A 283 2.80 5.87 24.05
C GLU A 283 2.55 5.46 22.58
N ALA A 284 1.35 4.98 22.25
CA ALA A 284 0.99 4.62 20.88
C ALA A 284 1.10 5.82 19.92
N ARG A 285 0.59 6.98 20.35
CA ARG A 285 0.64 8.23 19.58
C ARG A 285 2.08 8.69 19.35
N GLN A 286 2.92 8.61 20.38
CA GLN A 286 4.34 8.95 20.27
C GLN A 286 5.09 8.01 19.33
N LEU A 287 4.82 6.70 19.40
CA LEU A 287 5.41 5.71 18.49
C LEU A 287 5.00 5.99 17.04
N PHE A 288 3.71 6.24 16.78
CA PHE A 288 3.24 6.57 15.43
C PHE A 288 3.90 7.87 14.90
N MET A 289 4.00 8.90 15.73
CA MET A 289 4.67 10.14 15.35
C MET A 289 6.17 9.96 15.13
N ARG A 290 6.83 9.03 15.85
CA ARG A 290 8.24 8.66 15.63
C ARG A 290 8.43 8.01 14.26
N ILE A 291 7.53 7.10 13.87
CA ILE A 291 7.53 6.50 12.52
C ILE A 291 7.49 7.59 11.45
N LEU A 292 6.55 8.53 11.55
CA LEU A 292 6.43 9.62 10.56
C LEU A 292 7.55 10.68 10.62
N SER A 293 8.40 10.65 11.65
CA SER A 293 9.49 11.62 11.83
C SER A 293 10.86 11.05 11.46
N HIS A 294 10.97 9.76 11.14
CA HIS A 294 12.26 9.14 10.86
C HIS A 294 12.86 9.62 9.53
N SER A 295 14.18 9.79 9.47
CA SER A 295 14.87 10.22 8.25
C SER A 295 14.87 9.19 7.11
N ARG A 296 14.53 7.93 7.40
CA ARG A 296 14.59 6.76 6.52
C ARG A 296 13.45 5.80 6.89
N GLY A 297 13.17 4.80 6.07
CA GLY A 297 12.21 3.74 6.43
C GLY A 297 10.73 4.07 6.22
N ILE A 298 10.29 5.33 6.39
CA ILE A 298 8.87 5.75 6.34
C ILE A 298 8.04 5.05 5.25
N THR A 299 8.49 5.11 3.99
CA THR A 299 7.75 4.48 2.86
C THR A 299 7.59 2.97 3.03
N HIS A 300 8.65 2.29 3.47
CA HIS A 300 8.65 0.84 3.63
C HIS A 300 7.77 0.43 4.81
N GLU A 301 7.87 1.14 5.92
CA GLU A 301 7.13 0.79 7.13
C GLU A 301 5.67 1.16 7.06
N LEU A 302 5.28 2.30 6.45
CA LEU A 302 3.85 2.57 6.19
C LEU A 302 3.23 1.53 5.25
N ARG A 303 3.96 1.06 4.24
CA ARG A 303 3.49 -0.05 3.38
C ARG A 303 3.36 -1.36 4.16
N ARG A 304 4.28 -1.63 5.07
CA ARG A 304 4.25 -2.83 5.92
C ARG A 304 3.12 -2.76 6.95
N MET A 305 2.90 -1.59 7.56
CA MET A 305 1.76 -1.32 8.45
C MET A 305 0.44 -1.46 7.70
N HIS A 306 0.35 -0.94 6.47
CA HIS A 306 -0.82 -1.17 5.61
C HIS A 306 -1.03 -2.66 5.37
N ARG A 307 0.03 -3.35 4.93
CA ARG A 307 0.01 -4.77 4.64
C ARG A 307 -0.34 -5.61 5.87
N TYR A 308 0.06 -5.25 7.07
CA TYR A 308 -0.29 -6.03 8.28
C TYR A 308 -1.62 -5.59 8.91
N GLY A 309 -2.36 -4.69 8.28
CA GLY A 309 -3.64 -4.18 8.79
C GLY A 309 -3.51 -3.14 9.91
N ILE A 310 -2.29 -2.78 10.31
CA ILE A 310 -2.00 -1.83 11.39
C ILE A 310 -2.52 -0.44 11.05
N LEU A 311 -2.35 0.06 9.81
CA LEU A 311 -2.86 1.39 9.45
C LEU A 311 -4.39 1.46 9.55
N ALA A 312 -5.10 0.46 9.03
CA ALA A 312 -6.56 0.40 9.07
C ALA A 312 -7.08 0.30 10.52
N ALA A 313 -6.42 -0.51 11.35
CA ALA A 313 -6.78 -0.63 12.76
C ALA A 313 -6.46 0.65 13.58
N TYR A 314 -5.34 1.31 13.31
CA TYR A 314 -4.92 2.50 14.04
C TYR A 314 -5.66 3.77 13.62
N ILE A 315 -6.00 3.89 12.33
CA ILE A 315 -6.71 5.05 11.76
C ILE A 315 -8.04 4.55 11.16
N PRO A 316 -9.16 4.62 11.89
CA PRO A 316 -10.46 4.12 11.41
C PRO A 316 -10.91 4.74 10.08
N ALA A 317 -10.56 6.01 9.85
CA ALA A 317 -10.80 6.68 8.58
C ALA A 317 -10.03 6.02 7.41
N PHE A 318 -8.85 5.49 7.68
CA PHE A 318 -8.05 4.75 6.70
C PHE A 318 -8.70 3.41 6.34
N ASP A 319 -9.26 2.67 7.31
CA ASP A 319 -9.99 1.43 7.02
C ASP A 319 -11.09 1.63 5.97
N SER A 320 -11.81 2.76 6.04
CA SER A 320 -12.91 3.10 5.13
C SER A 320 -12.48 3.25 3.66
N ILE A 321 -11.21 3.60 3.42
CA ILE A 321 -10.64 3.76 2.07
C ILE A 321 -9.86 2.52 1.61
N VAL A 322 -9.62 1.53 2.47
CA VAL A 322 -8.93 0.28 2.09
C VAL A 322 -9.73 -0.44 1.00
N GLY A 323 -9.09 -0.62 -0.16
CA GLY A 323 -9.68 -1.25 -1.33
C GLY A 323 -10.72 -0.38 -2.04
N ARG A 324 -10.92 0.87 -1.63
CA ARG A 324 -11.87 1.76 -2.28
C ARG A 324 -11.26 2.24 -3.60
N MET A 325 -11.96 2.03 -4.71
CA MET A 325 -11.58 2.64 -5.98
C MET A 325 -12.46 3.84 -6.30
N GLN A 326 -12.03 4.67 -7.24
CA GLN A 326 -12.89 5.62 -7.93
C GLN A 326 -13.17 5.07 -9.33
N TYR A 327 -14.44 4.95 -9.68
CA TYR A 327 -14.82 4.43 -11.00
C TYR A 327 -14.62 5.48 -12.10
N ASP A 328 -13.37 5.65 -12.55
CA ASP A 328 -13.00 6.52 -13.66
C ASP A 328 -11.73 6.03 -14.39
N LEU A 329 -11.45 6.62 -15.56
CA LEU A 329 -10.29 6.28 -16.39
C LEU A 329 -8.98 6.99 -15.98
N PHE A 330 -9.04 7.88 -14.99
CA PHE A 330 -7.90 8.70 -14.58
C PHE A 330 -7.08 8.01 -13.49
N HIS A 331 -7.74 7.34 -12.56
CA HIS A 331 -7.12 6.63 -11.45
C HIS A 331 -6.63 5.25 -11.90
N ALA A 332 -5.40 4.92 -11.51
CA ALA A 332 -4.87 3.57 -11.72
C ALA A 332 -4.99 2.71 -10.46
N TYR A 333 -5.25 3.29 -9.29
CA TYR A 333 -5.11 2.61 -8.00
C TYR A 333 -6.30 2.84 -7.07
N THR A 334 -6.51 1.93 -6.11
CA THR A 334 -7.37 2.18 -4.95
C THR A 334 -6.83 3.34 -4.10
N VAL A 335 -7.72 4.01 -3.37
CA VAL A 335 -7.41 5.23 -2.59
C VAL A 335 -6.30 4.96 -1.57
N ASP A 336 -6.34 3.83 -0.84
CA ASP A 336 -5.29 3.44 0.11
C ASP A 336 -3.90 3.31 -0.53
N GLN A 337 -3.80 2.67 -1.71
CA GLN A 337 -2.54 2.53 -2.42
C GLN A 337 -2.06 3.84 -3.03
N HIS A 338 -3.00 4.61 -3.57
CA HIS A 338 -2.73 5.95 -4.05
C HIS A 338 -2.10 6.79 -2.94
N THR A 339 -2.69 6.82 -1.74
CA THR A 339 -2.15 7.50 -0.56
C THR A 339 -0.71 7.07 -0.23
N LEU A 340 -0.41 5.77 -0.26
CA LEU A 340 0.96 5.28 -0.03
C LEU A 340 1.94 5.69 -1.15
N PHE A 341 1.48 5.80 -2.40
CA PHE A 341 2.27 6.33 -3.50
C PHE A 341 2.52 7.82 -3.39
N VAL A 342 1.55 8.61 -2.90
CA VAL A 342 1.73 10.03 -2.58
C VAL A 342 2.88 10.18 -1.59
N ILE A 343 2.85 9.45 -0.48
CA ILE A 343 3.92 9.51 0.53
C ILE A 343 5.26 9.03 -0.03
N ARG A 344 5.28 7.97 -0.85
CA ARG A 344 6.50 7.54 -1.55
C ARG A 344 7.07 8.69 -2.39
N ASN A 345 6.23 9.37 -3.17
CA ASN A 345 6.66 10.45 -4.05
C ASN A 345 7.20 11.64 -3.24
N MET A 346 6.55 12.01 -2.14
CA MET A 346 7.04 13.03 -1.20
C MET A 346 8.42 12.66 -0.64
N ARG A 347 8.62 11.39 -0.27
CA ARG A 347 9.90 10.89 0.24
C ARG A 347 11.00 10.96 -0.81
N ARG A 348 10.71 10.80 -2.10
CA ARG A 348 11.74 10.90 -3.16
C ARG A 348 12.40 12.27 -3.20
N PHE A 349 11.68 13.36 -2.88
CA PHE A 349 12.27 14.71 -2.81
C PHE A 349 13.33 14.87 -1.71
N SER A 350 13.30 13.99 -0.69
CA SER A 350 14.29 13.98 0.40
C SER A 350 15.56 13.20 0.05
N VAL A 351 15.55 12.40 -1.01
CA VAL A 351 16.58 11.41 -1.32
C VAL A 351 17.50 11.95 -2.43
N PRO A 352 18.79 12.20 -2.16
CA PRO A 352 19.72 12.81 -3.12
C PRO A 352 19.75 12.16 -4.51
N GLU A 353 19.65 10.84 -4.55
CA GLU A 353 19.68 10.02 -5.77
C GLU A 353 18.51 10.33 -6.71
N PHE A 354 17.38 10.83 -6.19
CA PHE A 354 16.19 11.17 -6.98
C PHE A 354 16.00 12.68 -7.19
N CYS A 355 16.90 13.54 -6.68
CA CYS A 355 16.77 15.00 -6.81
C CYS A 355 16.69 15.47 -8.26
N HIS A 356 17.37 14.77 -9.18
CA HIS A 356 17.39 15.08 -10.60
C HIS A 356 16.02 14.92 -11.28
N GLU A 357 15.10 14.16 -10.71
CA GLU A 357 13.74 13.99 -11.26
C GLU A 357 12.92 15.28 -11.13
N PHE A 358 13.08 16.00 -10.00
CA PHE A 358 12.33 17.22 -9.68
C PHE A 358 13.22 18.19 -8.92
N PRO A 359 14.11 18.95 -9.60
CA PRO A 359 15.07 19.81 -8.93
C PRO A 359 14.42 20.89 -8.05
N LEU A 360 13.34 21.52 -8.53
CA LEU A 360 12.62 22.54 -7.77
C LEU A 360 11.95 21.93 -6.54
N ALA A 361 11.15 20.86 -6.70
CA ALA A 361 10.48 20.19 -5.57
C ALA A 361 11.49 19.66 -4.54
N SER A 362 12.60 19.08 -4.98
CA SER A 362 13.66 18.61 -4.07
C SER A 362 14.29 19.78 -3.32
N GLY A 363 14.57 20.89 -4.01
CA GLY A 363 15.03 22.13 -3.38
C GLY A 363 14.05 22.64 -2.32
N VAL A 364 12.77 22.78 -2.64
CA VAL A 364 11.71 23.22 -1.70
C VAL A 364 11.62 22.27 -0.51
N PHE A 365 11.66 20.95 -0.74
CA PHE A 365 11.59 19.95 0.32
C PHE A 365 12.72 20.10 1.34
N GLN A 366 13.96 20.36 0.90
CA GLN A 366 15.10 20.53 1.81
C GLN A 366 14.98 21.77 2.72
N HIS A 367 14.13 22.74 2.37
CA HIS A 367 13.88 23.93 3.20
C HIS A 367 12.69 23.74 4.17
N LEU A 368 11.95 22.63 4.10
CA LEU A 368 10.86 22.36 5.02
C LEU A 368 11.39 22.13 6.44
N LYS A 369 10.88 22.90 7.39
CA LYS A 369 11.22 22.75 8.82
C LYS A 369 10.64 21.47 9.43
N GLU A 370 9.46 21.05 8.98
CA GLU A 370 8.75 19.88 9.54
C GLU A 370 8.17 18.97 8.46
N PRO A 371 9.00 18.19 7.74
CA PRO A 371 8.53 17.31 6.68
C PRO A 371 7.41 16.34 7.08
N ARG A 372 7.34 15.94 8.35
CA ARG A 372 6.26 15.09 8.88
C ARG A 372 4.87 15.67 8.66
N LEU A 373 4.70 17.00 8.61
CA LEU A 373 3.41 17.64 8.35
C LEU A 373 2.96 17.39 6.91
N LEU A 374 3.91 17.32 5.97
CA LEU A 374 3.64 16.95 4.58
C LEU A 374 3.16 15.50 4.49
N TYR A 375 3.79 14.59 5.23
CA TYR A 375 3.40 13.18 5.24
C TYR A 375 2.02 12.97 5.89
N LEU A 376 1.70 13.70 6.96
CA LEU A 376 0.36 13.69 7.54
C LEU A 376 -0.69 14.23 6.55
N ALA A 377 -0.39 15.34 5.85
CA ALA A 377 -1.28 15.84 4.81
C ALA A 377 -1.46 14.81 3.68
N GLY A 378 -0.38 14.16 3.24
CA GLY A 378 -0.43 13.08 2.25
C GLY A 378 -1.24 11.87 2.71
N LEU A 379 -1.13 11.47 3.98
CA LEU A 379 -1.91 10.38 4.55
C LEU A 379 -3.42 10.70 4.62
N PHE A 380 -3.77 11.98 4.82
CA PHE A 380 -5.15 12.41 5.04
C PHE A 380 -5.85 13.05 3.83
N HIS A 381 -5.14 13.42 2.76
CA HIS A 381 -5.70 14.26 1.67
C HIS A 381 -7.00 13.70 1.07
N ASP A 382 -7.08 12.38 0.94
CA ASP A 382 -8.20 11.64 0.34
C ASP A 382 -8.92 10.71 1.33
N ILE A 383 -8.64 10.83 2.64
CA ILE A 383 -9.08 9.86 3.67
C ILE A 383 -10.61 9.77 3.83
N ALA A 384 -11.32 10.79 3.37
CA ALA A 384 -12.77 10.87 3.45
C ALA A 384 -13.48 10.52 2.13
N LYS A 385 -12.75 10.03 1.11
CA LYS A 385 -13.37 9.55 -0.14
C LYS A 385 -14.39 8.44 0.16
N GLY A 386 -15.57 8.56 -0.45
CA GLY A 386 -16.68 7.65 -0.23
C GLY A 386 -17.60 8.01 0.94
N ARG A 387 -17.35 9.13 1.63
CA ARG A 387 -18.32 9.74 2.55
C ARG A 387 -19.22 10.70 1.80
N HIS A 388 -20.41 10.95 2.33
CA HIS A 388 -21.35 11.92 1.78
C HIS A 388 -20.87 13.35 2.07
N GLY A 389 -20.63 14.17 1.04
CA GLY A 389 -20.14 15.55 1.14
C GLY A 389 -18.80 15.78 0.43
N ASP A 390 -18.18 16.94 0.65
CA ASP A 390 -16.84 17.23 0.12
C ASP A 390 -15.78 16.49 0.95
N HIS A 391 -15.11 15.53 0.31
CA HIS A 391 -14.05 14.73 0.93
C HIS A 391 -12.88 15.59 1.44
N SER A 392 -12.57 16.72 0.80
CA SER A 392 -11.48 17.61 1.23
C SER A 392 -11.83 18.28 2.55
N GLU A 393 -13.07 18.73 2.71
CA GLU A 393 -13.55 19.36 3.95
C GLU A 393 -13.66 18.35 5.09
N LEU A 394 -14.25 17.18 4.83
CA LEU A 394 -14.37 16.10 5.82
C LEU A 394 -13.00 15.56 6.24
N GLY A 395 -12.09 15.35 5.27
CA GLY A 395 -10.73 14.91 5.53
C GLY A 395 -9.92 15.93 6.33
N ALA A 396 -10.17 17.24 6.13
CA ALA A 396 -9.50 18.31 6.87
C ALA A 396 -9.87 18.30 8.36
N VAL A 397 -11.13 17.98 8.69
CA VAL A 397 -11.58 17.81 10.08
C VAL A 397 -10.90 16.59 10.72
N ASP A 398 -10.89 15.45 10.03
CA ASP A 398 -10.21 14.24 10.50
C ASP A 398 -8.72 14.50 10.75
N ALA A 399 -8.06 15.16 9.82
CA ALA A 399 -6.64 15.48 9.91
C ALA A 399 -6.33 16.42 11.07
N TYR A 400 -7.16 17.45 11.29
CA TYR A 400 -7.00 18.36 12.43
C TYR A 400 -7.12 17.60 13.75
N ASN A 401 -8.20 16.83 13.92
CA ASN A 401 -8.46 16.07 15.14
C ASN A 401 -7.34 15.06 15.41
N PHE A 402 -6.89 14.35 14.37
CA PHE A 402 -5.76 13.44 14.46
C PHE A 402 -4.49 14.17 14.92
N CYS A 403 -4.15 15.29 14.30
CA CYS A 403 -2.96 16.07 14.66
C CYS A 403 -3.00 16.53 16.13
N ARG A 404 -4.15 17.05 16.58
CA ARG A 404 -4.32 17.51 17.97
C ARG A 404 -4.21 16.36 18.97
N ALA A 405 -4.82 15.21 18.64
CA ALA A 405 -4.70 14.00 19.46
C ALA A 405 -3.26 13.49 19.57
N HIS A 406 -2.42 13.70 18.55
CA HIS A 406 -1.02 13.28 18.49
C HIS A 406 -0.02 14.34 18.98
N GLY A 407 -0.49 15.33 19.75
CA GLY A 407 0.38 16.30 20.40
C GLY A 407 0.93 17.41 19.49
N LEU A 408 0.46 17.52 18.24
CA LEU A 408 0.85 18.64 17.37
C LEU A 408 0.22 19.94 17.86
N LYS A 409 0.98 21.03 17.80
CA LYS A 409 0.53 22.38 18.15
C LYS A 409 -0.59 22.84 17.21
N GLU A 410 -1.40 23.76 17.70
CA GLU A 410 -2.55 24.32 16.98
C GLU A 410 -2.18 24.82 15.57
N LYS A 411 -1.05 25.54 15.44
CA LYS A 411 -0.55 26.02 14.15
C LYS A 411 -0.26 24.88 13.17
N GLN A 412 0.35 23.79 13.64
CA GLN A 412 0.72 22.64 12.82
C GLN A 412 -0.53 21.86 12.38
N ALA A 413 -1.47 21.62 13.30
CA ALA A 413 -2.73 20.95 13.00
C ALA A 413 -3.57 21.74 11.98
N LYS A 414 -3.64 23.07 12.12
CA LYS A 414 -4.30 23.95 11.13
C LYS A 414 -3.63 23.93 9.77
N LEU A 415 -2.29 23.83 9.71
CA LEU A 415 -1.58 23.71 8.44
C LEU A 415 -1.92 22.40 7.73
N VAL A 416 -1.86 21.26 8.43
CA VAL A 416 -2.22 19.95 7.85
C VAL A 416 -3.68 19.95 7.40
N SER A 417 -4.60 20.43 8.25
CA SER A 417 -6.02 20.55 7.91
C SER A 417 -6.25 21.41 6.66
N TRP A 418 -5.59 22.57 6.58
CA TRP A 418 -5.68 23.46 5.41
C TRP A 418 -5.12 22.80 4.15
N LEU A 419 -4.01 22.06 4.25
CA LEU A 419 -3.43 21.33 3.12
C LEU A 419 -4.40 20.27 2.58
N VAL A 420 -5.05 19.51 3.46
CA VAL A 420 -6.06 18.52 3.09
C VAL A 420 -7.27 19.20 2.44
N ALA A 421 -7.80 20.27 3.04
CA ALA A 421 -8.92 21.01 2.46
C ALA A 421 -8.59 21.64 1.10
N SER A 422 -7.32 22.01 0.88
CA SER A 422 -6.88 22.76 -0.29
C SER A 422 -6.12 21.93 -1.32
N HIS A 423 -6.01 20.60 -1.16
CA HIS A 423 -5.06 19.81 -1.96
C HIS A 423 -5.30 19.89 -3.48
N LEU A 424 -6.53 20.18 -3.91
CA LEU A 424 -6.90 20.35 -5.32
C LEU A 424 -6.66 21.76 -5.89
N ILE A 425 -6.49 22.80 -5.06
CA ILE A 425 -6.53 24.18 -5.55
C ILE A 425 -5.40 24.49 -6.53
N MET A 426 -4.20 23.94 -6.28
CA MET A 426 -3.04 24.22 -7.12
C MET A 426 -3.13 23.51 -8.47
N SER A 427 -3.55 22.24 -8.48
CA SER A 427 -3.73 21.49 -9.72
C SER A 427 -4.83 22.10 -10.58
N MET A 428 -5.93 22.53 -9.97
CA MET A 428 -7.04 23.21 -10.66
C MET A 428 -6.62 24.55 -11.25
N THR A 429 -5.91 25.39 -10.47
CA THR A 429 -5.43 26.69 -10.98
C THR A 429 -4.43 26.51 -12.11
N ALA A 430 -3.42 25.65 -11.94
CA ALA A 430 -2.36 25.46 -12.93
C ALA A 430 -2.89 24.91 -14.27
N GLN A 431 -3.92 24.05 -14.25
CA GLN A 431 -4.40 23.37 -15.45
C GLN A 431 -5.61 24.03 -16.12
N ARG A 432 -6.39 24.85 -15.39
CA ARG A 432 -7.67 25.41 -15.90
C ARG A 432 -7.69 26.94 -16.02
N ARG A 433 -6.63 27.63 -15.61
CA ARG A 433 -6.54 29.11 -15.65
C ARG A 433 -5.35 29.56 -16.48
N ASP A 434 -5.37 30.81 -16.91
CA ASP A 434 -4.24 31.44 -17.60
C ASP A 434 -3.23 31.96 -16.58
N LEU A 435 -2.04 31.35 -16.53
CA LEU A 435 -0.98 31.75 -15.61
C LEU A 435 -0.25 33.05 -16.04
N SER A 436 -0.52 33.56 -17.25
CA SER A 436 -0.02 34.86 -17.69
C SER A 436 -0.81 36.03 -17.11
N ASP A 437 -2.05 35.78 -16.67
CA ASP A 437 -2.92 36.76 -16.02
C ASP A 437 -2.45 37.05 -14.57
N PRO A 438 -2.03 38.29 -14.25
CA PRO A 438 -1.63 38.67 -12.90
C PRO A 438 -2.72 38.47 -11.84
N ASP A 439 -4.00 38.60 -12.22
CA ASP A 439 -5.12 38.47 -11.29
C ASP A 439 -5.28 37.01 -10.84
N VAL A 440 -5.06 36.05 -11.73
CA VAL A 440 -5.04 34.61 -11.39
C VAL A 440 -3.94 34.31 -10.37
N ILE A 441 -2.76 34.90 -10.53
CA ILE A 441 -1.65 34.74 -9.58
C ILE A 441 -1.97 35.41 -8.24
N ALA A 442 -2.57 36.60 -8.26
CA ALA A 442 -2.97 37.32 -7.05
C ALA A 442 -4.03 36.54 -6.25
N ASP A 443 -5.08 36.06 -6.92
CA ASP A 443 -6.14 35.24 -6.31
C ASP A 443 -5.60 33.97 -5.66
N PHE A 444 -4.66 33.30 -6.34
CA PHE A 444 -4.01 32.11 -5.79
C PHE A 444 -3.09 32.43 -4.61
N ALA A 445 -2.31 33.51 -4.71
CA ALA A 445 -1.45 33.99 -3.64
C ALA A 445 -2.25 34.39 -2.40
N GLU A 446 -3.44 34.98 -2.55
CA GLU A 446 -4.32 35.32 -1.44
C GLU A 446 -4.80 34.06 -0.70
N LYS A 447 -5.26 33.04 -1.44
CA LYS A 447 -5.72 31.75 -0.86
C LYS A 447 -4.61 31.00 -0.11
N VAL A 448 -3.40 30.99 -0.66
CA VAL A 448 -2.24 30.32 -0.06
C VAL A 448 -1.65 31.17 1.08
N SER A 449 -1.68 32.48 0.95
CA SER A 449 -1.32 33.53 1.91
C SER A 449 0.14 33.58 2.40
N THR A 450 0.87 32.46 2.42
CA THR A 450 2.24 32.36 2.99
C THR A 450 3.11 31.43 2.16
N LEU A 451 4.43 31.69 2.13
CA LEU A 451 5.40 30.79 1.50
C LEU A 451 5.39 29.38 2.12
N GLU A 452 5.25 29.30 3.46
CA GLU A 452 5.16 28.00 4.15
C GLU A 452 4.03 27.15 3.55
N LYS A 453 2.81 27.69 3.43
CA LYS A 453 1.68 26.99 2.81
C LYS A 453 1.93 26.66 1.34
N LEU A 454 2.58 27.54 0.58
CA LEU A 454 2.90 27.33 -0.83
C LEU A 454 3.85 26.14 -1.02
N ASP A 455 4.89 26.05 -0.19
CA ASP A 455 5.89 24.98 -0.24
C ASP A 455 5.25 23.61 -0.01
N TYR A 456 4.46 23.48 1.07
CA TYR A 456 3.77 22.21 1.36
C TYR A 456 2.74 21.85 0.29
N LEU A 457 1.94 22.82 -0.18
CA LEU A 457 0.91 22.57 -1.19
C LEU A 457 1.52 22.14 -2.52
N TYR A 458 2.62 22.77 -2.93
CA TYR A 458 3.34 22.41 -4.16
C TYR A 458 3.86 20.97 -4.11
N LEU A 459 4.51 20.58 -3.01
CA LEU A 459 5.04 19.23 -2.84
C LEU A 459 3.93 18.16 -2.76
N LEU A 460 2.82 18.48 -2.08
CA LEU A 460 1.64 17.61 -2.03
C LEU A 460 1.05 17.42 -3.44
N THR A 461 0.84 18.52 -4.17
CA THR A 461 0.23 18.52 -5.51
C THR A 461 1.04 17.70 -6.52
N ILE A 462 2.37 17.86 -6.55
CA ILE A 462 3.23 17.05 -7.44
C ILE A 462 3.13 15.57 -7.06
N SER A 463 3.20 15.27 -5.77
CA SER A 463 3.19 13.90 -5.27
C SER A 463 1.89 13.18 -5.58
N ASP A 464 0.76 13.86 -5.43
CA ASP A 464 -0.59 13.43 -5.74
C ASP A 464 -0.76 13.15 -7.24
N ILE A 465 -0.50 14.14 -8.10
CA ILE A 465 -0.64 13.98 -9.56
C ILE A 465 0.24 12.82 -10.05
N ARG A 466 1.46 12.67 -9.53
CA ARG A 466 2.36 11.56 -9.88
C ARG A 466 1.86 10.19 -9.37
N ALA A 467 1.07 10.17 -8.31
CA ALA A 467 0.52 8.95 -7.71
C ALA A 467 -0.80 8.49 -8.35
N THR A 468 -1.53 9.35 -9.09
CA THR A 468 -2.79 8.97 -9.75
C THR A 468 -2.60 7.92 -10.84
N ASN A 469 -1.68 8.17 -11.78
CA ASN A 469 -1.33 7.26 -12.87
C ASN A 469 0.08 7.58 -13.42
N PRO A 470 1.00 6.60 -13.53
CA PRO A 470 2.36 6.84 -14.03
C PRO A 470 2.43 7.50 -15.41
N LYS A 471 1.42 7.28 -16.28
CA LYS A 471 1.36 7.87 -17.62
C LYS A 471 0.84 9.30 -17.64
N GLN A 472 0.24 9.77 -16.54
CA GLN A 472 -0.38 11.09 -16.48
C GLN A 472 0.59 12.22 -16.16
N TRP A 473 1.75 11.92 -15.58
CA TRP A 473 2.78 12.93 -15.35
C TRP A 473 3.52 13.26 -16.65
N ASN A 474 3.71 14.55 -16.95
CA ASN A 474 4.48 14.98 -18.12
C ASN A 474 5.17 16.34 -17.86
N ASN A 475 6.15 16.67 -18.71
CA ASN A 475 6.94 17.91 -18.60
C ASN A 475 6.09 19.19 -18.68
N TRP A 476 4.93 19.14 -19.34
CA TRP A 476 4.03 20.28 -19.43
C TRP A 476 3.36 20.58 -18.08
N LYS A 477 2.85 19.56 -17.39
CA LYS A 477 2.29 19.71 -16.02
C LYS A 477 3.36 20.22 -15.05
N ASP A 478 4.58 19.68 -15.13
CA ASP A 478 5.71 20.12 -14.32
C ASP A 478 6.00 21.62 -14.51
N LYS A 479 6.03 22.06 -15.77
CA LYS A 479 6.27 23.47 -16.11
C LYS A 479 5.17 24.39 -15.57
N LEU A 480 3.89 24.02 -15.72
CA LEU A 480 2.76 24.82 -15.21
C LEU A 480 2.79 24.96 -13.68
N LEU A 481 3.03 23.87 -12.96
CA LEU A 481 3.09 23.89 -11.50
C LEU A 481 4.29 24.72 -11.02
N SER A 482 5.44 24.56 -11.67
CA SER A 482 6.65 25.33 -11.35
C SER A 482 6.50 26.82 -11.67
N GLU A 483 5.83 27.17 -12.76
CA GLU A 483 5.52 28.56 -13.11
C GLU A 483 4.59 29.22 -12.09
N LEU A 484 3.48 28.55 -11.74
CA LEU A 484 2.55 29.03 -10.71
C LEU A 484 3.26 29.20 -9.37
N TYR A 485 4.08 28.22 -8.95
CA TYR A 485 4.87 28.30 -7.73
C TYR A 485 5.79 29.53 -7.73
N ASN A 486 6.63 29.70 -8.76
CA ASN A 486 7.62 30.78 -8.82
C ASN A 486 6.97 32.17 -8.86
N LYS A 487 5.90 32.35 -9.65
CA LYS A 487 5.16 33.62 -9.73
C LYS A 487 4.52 33.97 -8.39
N THR A 488 3.89 32.99 -7.73
CA THR A 488 3.26 33.16 -6.42
C THR A 488 4.30 33.47 -5.34
N ALA A 489 5.42 32.73 -5.31
CA ALA A 489 6.50 32.96 -4.36
C ALA A 489 7.11 34.36 -4.52
N SER A 490 7.31 34.82 -5.75
CA SER A 490 7.79 36.18 -6.03
C SER A 490 6.81 37.25 -5.51
N LEU A 491 5.51 37.06 -5.73
CA LEU A 491 4.49 37.99 -5.25
C LEU A 491 4.42 38.06 -3.71
N LEU A 492 4.46 36.90 -3.04
CA LEU A 492 4.43 36.82 -1.58
C LEU A 492 5.68 37.45 -0.94
N ASN A 493 6.86 37.26 -1.54
CA ASN A 493 8.11 37.89 -1.09
C ASN A 493 8.07 39.43 -1.22
N ARG A 494 7.59 39.95 -2.35
CA ARG A 494 7.41 41.41 -2.53
C ARG A 494 6.41 42.00 -1.53
N GLY A 495 5.36 41.26 -1.19
CA GLY A 495 4.40 41.63 -0.16
C GLY A 495 5.06 41.80 1.22
N LEU A 496 5.94 40.87 1.59
CA LEU A 496 6.72 40.92 2.84
C LEU A 496 7.71 42.10 2.86
N GLU A 497 8.47 42.30 1.78
CA GLU A 497 9.41 43.43 1.64
C GLU A 497 8.68 44.78 1.78
N ASN A 498 7.53 44.93 1.13
CA ASN A 498 6.71 46.14 1.22
C ASN A 498 6.13 46.37 2.62
N GLN A 499 5.75 45.31 3.35
CA GLN A 499 5.29 45.43 4.74
C GLN A 499 6.43 45.82 5.68
N GLN A 500 7.61 45.24 5.52
CA GLN A 500 8.78 45.56 6.33
C GLN A 500 9.24 47.00 6.10
N SER A 501 9.29 47.45 4.84
CA SER A 501 9.58 48.85 4.50
C SER A 501 8.53 49.83 5.08
N LYS A 502 7.25 49.46 5.10
CA LYS A 502 6.20 50.25 5.76
C LYS A 502 6.40 50.33 7.27
N LEU A 503 6.74 49.22 7.93
CA LEU A 503 7.02 49.19 9.37
C LEU A 503 8.24 50.05 9.72
N GLU A 504 9.32 49.95 8.95
CA GLU A 504 10.52 50.79 9.10
C GLU A 504 10.19 52.28 8.93
N ASN A 505 9.36 52.63 7.94
CA ASN A 505 8.88 53.99 7.75
C ASN A 505 8.02 54.49 8.92
N ILE A 506 7.12 53.66 9.47
CA ILE A 506 6.31 54.02 10.64
C ILE A 506 7.21 54.27 11.86
N ILE A 507 8.19 53.39 12.11
CA ILE A 507 9.16 53.54 13.20
C ILE A 507 10.00 54.81 13.00
N ALA A 508 10.46 55.08 11.78
CA ALA A 508 11.22 56.29 11.46
C ALA A 508 10.39 57.57 11.69
N ILE A 509 9.12 57.58 11.30
CA ILE A 509 8.20 58.70 11.55
C ILE A 509 7.93 58.88 13.05
N GLN A 510 7.68 57.80 13.80
CA GLN A 510 7.50 57.86 15.26
C GLN A 510 8.75 58.40 15.95
N THR A 511 9.92 57.91 15.57
CA THR A 511 11.22 58.35 16.12
C THR A 511 11.50 59.82 15.80
N SER A 512 11.16 60.26 14.59
CA SER A 512 11.28 61.67 14.17
C SER A 512 10.31 62.59 14.92
N ALA A 513 9.08 62.14 15.16
CA ALA A 513 8.08 62.88 15.93
C ALA A 513 8.46 63.01 17.40
N LEU A 514 8.97 61.94 18.03
CA LEU A 514 9.49 61.96 19.40
C LEU A 514 10.66 62.95 19.56
N ARG A 515 11.59 62.99 18.61
CA ARG A 515 12.70 63.96 18.60
C ARG A 515 12.29 65.43 18.38
N LYS A 516 11.07 65.69 17.94
CA LYS A 516 10.52 67.05 17.79
C LYS A 516 9.69 67.50 19.01
N LEU A 517 9.43 66.57 19.94
CA LEU A 517 8.72 66.83 21.20
C LEU A 517 9.68 67.00 22.39
N GLU A 518 10.94 66.60 22.22
CA GLU A 518 12.11 67.07 23.01
C GLU A 518 12.60 68.41 22.48
#